data_AF-A0A0W1R4F3-F1
#
_entry.id   AF-A0A0W1R4F3-F1
#
_cell.length_a   1.000
_cell.length_b   1.000
_cell.length_c   1.000
_cell.angle_alpha   90.00
_cell.angle_beta   90.00
_cell.angle_gamma   90.00
#
_symmetry.space_group_name_H-M   'P 1'
#
loop_
_entity.id
_entity.type
_entity.pdbx_description
1 polymer ?
#
loop_
_entity_poly.entity_id
_entity_poly.type
_entity_poly.pdbx_seq_one_letter_code
_entity_poly.pdbx_strand_id
1 'polypeptide(L)' 'MELDGETLREIVVSVIAVGLFIAAALYIGTAYGGSNLDPTGGLALVASIALFVVLMAIVGVFLSR' A
#
# COMPACT_ATOMS: atom_id res chain seq x y z
N MET A 1 -24.70 3.53 -15.58
CA MET A 1 -23.37 2.95 -15.82
C MET A 1 -23.36 1.59 -15.17
N GLU A 2 -23.55 0.52 -15.93
CA GLU A 2 -23.26 -0.82 -15.45
C GLU A 2 -21.75 -0.92 -15.28
N LEU A 3 -21.31 -1.18 -14.04
CA LEU A 3 -19.90 -1.45 -13.79
C LEU A 3 -19.61 -2.82 -14.40
N ASP A 4 -18.87 -2.84 -15.52
CA ASP A 4 -18.31 -4.08 -16.03
C ASP A 4 -17.49 -4.76 -14.93
N GLY A 5 -17.62 -6.08 -14.81
CA GLY A 5 -16.98 -6.86 -13.74
C GLY A 5 -15.45 -6.72 -13.73
N GLU A 6 -14.85 -6.43 -14.89
CA GLU A 6 -13.44 -6.10 -15.08
C GLU A 6 -13.06 -4.82 -14.33
N THR A 7 -13.78 -3.73 -14.57
CA THR A 7 -13.58 -2.42 -13.92
C THR A 7 -13.76 -2.52 -12.41
N LEU A 8 -14.74 -3.32 -11.97
CA LEU A 8 -15.00 -3.55 -10.56
C LEU A 8 -13.83 -4.27 -9.89
N ARG A 9 -13.22 -5.25 -10.58
CA ARG A 9 -12.04 -5.97 -10.11
C ARG A 9 -10.82 -5.05 -9.99
N GLU A 10 -10.59 -4.19 -10.98
CA GLU A 10 -9.49 -3.22 -10.97
C GLU A 10 -9.59 -2.23 -9.80
N ILE A 11 -10.79 -1.69 -9.56
CA ILE A 11 -11.06 -0.82 -8.41
C ILE A 11 -10.80 -1.56 -7.10
N VAL A 12 -11.33 -2.78 -6.96
CA VAL A 12 -11.17 -3.58 -5.72
C VAL A 12 -9.69 -3.86 -5.43
N VAL A 13 -8.92 -4.26 -6.44
CA VAL A 13 -7.48 -4.54 -6.28
C VAL A 13 -6.73 -3.27 -5.88
N SER A 14 -7.03 -2.13 -6.50
CA SER A 14 -6.40 -0.85 -6.16
C SER A 14 -6.73 -0.42 -4.72
N VAL A 15 -7.99 -0.55 -4.31
CA VAL A 15 -8.43 -0.24 -2.94
C VAL A 15 -7.73 -1.14 -1.93
N ILE A 16 -7.59 -2.43 -2.22
CA ILE A 16 -6.87 -3.37 -1.35
C ILE A 16 -5.40 -2.97 -1.23
N ALA A 17 -4.73 -2.63 -2.34
CA ALA A 17 -3.34 -2.21 -2.35
C ALA A 17 -3.11 -0.97 -1.47
N VAL A 18 -3.96 0.05 -1.61
CA VAL A 18 -3.91 1.27 -0.79
C VAL A 18 -4.21 0.95 0.68
N GLY A 19 -5.20 0.11 0.95
CA GLY A 19 -5.54 -0.31 2.30
C GLY A 19 -4.39 -1.03 3.01
N LEU A 20 -3.68 -1.90 2.31
CA LEU A 20 -2.47 -2.57 2.83
C LEU A 20 -1.36 -1.58 3.16
N PHE A 21 -1.14 -0.57 2.32
CA PHE A 21 -0.15 0.47 2.60
C PHE A 21 -0.52 1.30 3.83
N ILE A 22 -1.78 1.70 3.96
CA ILE A 22 -2.27 2.42 5.14
C ILE A 22 -2.08 1.57 6.40
N ALA A 23 -2.45 0.29 6.36
CA ALA A 23 -2.27 -0.62 7.48
C ALA A 23 -0.79 -0.76 7.87
N ALA A 24 0.12 -0.88 6.89
CA ALA A 24 1.55 -0.93 7.14
C ALA A 24 2.08 0.38 7.76
N ALA A 25 1.65 1.54 7.25
CA ALA A 25 2.04 2.84 7.80
C ALA A 25 1.55 3.02 9.24
N LEU A 26 0.30 2.64 9.52
CA LEU A 26 -0.25 2.66 10.89
C LEU A 26 0.51 1.72 11.82
N TYR A 27 0.84 0.51 11.36
CA TYR A 27 1.62 -0.45 12.13
C TYR A 27 3.02 0.08 12.46
N ILE A 28 3.71 0.69 11.49
CA ILE A 28 5.02 1.31 11.71
C ILE A 28 4.89 2.48 12.68
N GLY A 29 3.85 3.30 12.52
CA GLY A 29 3.56 4.42 13.41
C GLY A 29 3.29 3.98 14.86
N THR A 30 2.63 2.85 15.09
CA THR A 30 2.40 2.34 16.46
C THR A 30 3.59 1.56 17.02
N ALA A 31 4.36 0.87 16.18
CA ALA A 31 5.50 0.07 16.61
C ALA A 31 6.77 0.90 16.87
N TYR A 32 6.98 1.97 16.10
CA TYR A 32 8.17 2.82 16.17
C TYR A 32 7.86 4.29 16.51
N GLY A 33 6.60 4.61 16.78
CA GLY A 33 6.17 5.94 17.19
C GLY A 33 6.24 6.15 18.70
N GLY A 34 6.84 7.28 19.09
CA GLY A 34 6.83 7.84 20.44
C GLY A 34 6.62 9.35 20.36
N SER A 35 7.43 10.14 21.08
CA SER A 35 7.44 11.60 20.92
C SER A 35 8.01 12.06 19.57
N ASN A 36 8.86 11.23 18.95
CA ASN A 36 9.37 11.37 17.59
C ASN A 36 9.45 9.98 16.95
N LEU A 37 9.58 9.93 15.62
CA LEU A 37 9.91 8.69 14.92
C LEU A 37 11.35 8.30 15.23
N ASP A 38 11.53 7.08 15.73
CA ASP A 38 12.86 6.48 15.88
C ASP A 38 13.56 6.40 14.50
N PRO A 39 14.90 6.55 14.41
CA PRO A 39 15.63 6.41 13.14
C PRO A 39 15.30 5.10 12.39
N THR A 40 15.05 4.02 13.13
CA THR A 40 14.62 2.73 12.59
C THR A 40 13.21 2.81 12.02
N GLY A 41 12.30 3.52 12.68
CA GLY A 41 10.93 3.76 12.22
C GLY A 41 10.88 4.59 10.94
N GLY A 42 11.74 5.60 10.81
CA GLY A 42 11.89 6.37 9.58
C GLY A 42 12.33 5.49 8.40
N LEU A 43 13.32 4.63 8.61
CA LEU A 43 13.81 3.71 7.58
C LEU A 43 12.77 2.63 7.22
N ALA A 44 12.03 2.13 8.22
CA ALA A 44 10.91 1.21 8.00
C ALA A 44 9.77 1.86 7.19
N LEU A 45 9.48 3.14 7.42
CA LEU A 45 8.48 3.89 6.64
C LEU A 45 8.93 4.07 5.18
N VAL A 46 10.20 4.39 4.94
CA VAL A 46 10.74 4.46 3.57
C VAL A 46 10.67 3.10 2.88
N ALA A 47 10.99 2.02 3.59
CA ALA A 47 10.90 0.66 3.06
C ALA A 47 9.44 0.28 2.73
N SER A 48 8.46 0.69 3.54
CA SER A 48 7.04 0.42 3.25
C SER A 48 6.53 1.20 2.03
N ILE A 49 7.00 2.43 1.83
CA ILE A 49 6.72 3.20 0.61
C ILE A 49 7.31 2.49 -0.61
N ALA A 50 8.58 2.06 -0.54
CA ALA A 50 9.22 1.33 -1.63
C ALA A 50 8.45 0.02 -1.95
N LEU A 51 8.05 -0.73 -0.93
CA LEU A 51 7.22 -1.92 -1.08
C LEU A 51 5.88 -1.60 -1.75
N PHE A 52 5.22 -0.51 -1.36
CA PHE A 52 3.95 -0.10 -1.95
C PHE A 52 4.09 0.24 -3.44
N VAL A 53 5.15 0.95 -3.83
CA VAL A 53 5.43 1.24 -5.24
C VAL A 53 5.63 -0.05 -6.03
N VAL A 54 6.40 -1.00 -5.50
CA VAL A 54 6.60 -2.31 -6.15
C VAL A 54 5.29 -3.09 -6.24
N LEU A 55 4.47 -3.06 -5.19
CA LEU A 55 3.16 -3.72 -5.18
C LEU A 55 2.25 -3.12 -6.26
N MET A 56 2.20 -1.80 -6.40
CA MET A 56 1.41 -1.14 -7.44
C MET A 56 1.94 -1.46 -8.85
N ALA A 57 3.24 -1.59 -9.03
CA ALA A 57 3.81 -2.03 -10.31
C ALA A 57 3.40 -3.48 -10.65
N ILE A 58 3.44 -4.38 -9.66
CA ILE A 58 3.00 -5.77 -9.83
C ILE A 58 1.50 -5.82 -10.15
N VAL A 59 0.68 -5.06 -9.44
CA VAL A 59 -0.76 -4.94 -9.69
C VAL A 59 -1.02 -4.45 -11.11
N GLY A 60 -0.34 -3.38 -11.55
CA GLY A 60 -0.48 -2.86 -12.90
C GLY A 60 -0.11 -3.88 -13.98
N VAL A 61 0.95 -4.65 -13.77
CA VAL A 61 1.34 -5.75 -14.68
C VAL A 61 0.34 -6.89 -14.66
N PHE A 62 -0.24 -7.21 -13.50
CA PHE A 62 -1.24 -8.27 -13.35
C PHE A 62 -2.58 -7.89 -14.00
N LEU A 63 -3.02 -6.65 -13.88
CA LEU A 63 -4.23 -6.13 -14.52
C LEU A 63 -4.08 -5.93 -16.02
N SER A 64 -2.86 -5.68 -16.50
CA SER A 64 -2.56 -5.59 -17.94
C SER A 64 -2.67 -6.94 -18.66
N ARG A 65 -2.88 -8.04 -17.94
CA ARG A 65 -3.02 -9.40 -18.48
C ARG A 65 -4.41 -9.94 -18.25
#